data_AF-A0ABD6ACR7-F1
#
_entry.id   AF-A0ABD6ACR7-F1
#
_cell.length_a   1.000
_cell.length_b   1.000
_cell.length_c   1.000
_cell.angle_alpha   90.00
_cell.angle_beta   90.00
_cell.angle_gamma   90.00
#
_symmetry.space_group_name_H-M   'P 1'
#
loop_
_entity.id
_entity.type
_entity.pdbx_description
1 polymer ?
#
loop_
_entity_poly.entity_id
_entity_poly.type
_entity_poly.pdbx_seq_one_letter_code
_entity_poly.pdbx_strand_id
1 'polypeptide(L)'
;MTRQGVRRVAVLVARHGPALVVGLCVLGAVSLGSAAWLYTNPPTTEVTDATEQVSVRSDLHTSAVVTENNTLYPEGTTVRDQPVYFVSATPTATVSVRTAVSPSDPGATRVNQSLALVVRGVRDGQVFWEETRVLASDEVRPTNGTATTNATVDMRRVYGNVRAVTNDVGTAGSVEVLLRMEVGYETARYSGTESETVPVQLTERWYSIDRASIEQADSTPVTRTVVVPQRNRLGYQLPGVLGGVALVLGGATGVLFTRLDDPVALERELQRDRYAEWISSGELDSAVGERFVSLQSLEDVVDLAIDTHRRVIFDAERELYAVIDGDIVYYYDPSGRYSSVSDSDTDDRYGGFVFDQ
;
A
#
# COMPACT_ATOMS: atom_id res chain seq x y z
N MET A 1 27.33 -15.66 20.56
CA MET A 1 27.49 -17.00 19.97
C MET A 1 28.22 -17.88 20.97
N THR A 2 27.65 -19.00 21.39
CA THR A 2 28.30 -19.97 22.27
C THR A 2 29.47 -20.64 21.54
N ARG A 3 30.54 -21.05 22.23
CA ARG A 3 31.70 -21.75 21.62
C ARG A 3 31.28 -22.96 20.78
N GLN A 4 30.20 -23.64 21.18
CA GLN A 4 29.58 -24.73 20.43
C GLN A 4 28.99 -24.30 19.07
N GLY A 5 28.37 -23.11 18.97
CA GLY A 5 27.81 -22.61 17.72
C GLY A 5 28.87 -22.33 16.66
N VAL A 6 30.03 -21.81 17.07
CA VAL A 6 31.18 -21.55 16.18
C VAL A 6 31.77 -22.85 15.64
N ARG A 7 31.91 -23.87 16.50
CA ARG A 7 32.43 -25.19 16.11
C ARG A 7 31.50 -25.92 15.13
N ARG A 8 30.18 -25.86 15.33
CA ARG A 8 29.19 -26.43 14.40
C ARG A 8 29.22 -25.77 13.01
N VAL A 9 29.37 -24.45 12.95
CA VAL A 9 29.54 -23.73 11.67
C VAL A 9 30.84 -24.14 10.99
N ALA A 10 31.92 -24.29 11.74
CA ALA A 10 33.21 -24.72 11.20
C ALA A 10 33.15 -26.13 10.60
N VAL A 11 32.48 -27.10 11.24
CA VAL A 11 32.25 -28.44 10.66
C VAL A 11 31.42 -28.37 9.39
N LEU A 12 30.34 -27.59 9.37
CA LEU A 12 29.50 -27.44 8.19
C LEU A 12 30.30 -26.90 6.99
N VAL A 13 31.15 -25.91 7.24
CA VAL A 13 32.04 -25.32 6.23
C VAL A 13 33.14 -26.29 5.82
N ALA A 14 33.73 -27.05 6.75
CA ALA A 14 34.76 -28.05 6.42
C ALA A 14 34.21 -29.18 5.52
N ARG A 15 32.95 -29.58 5.74
CA ARG A 15 32.30 -30.68 4.99
C ARG A 15 31.69 -30.23 3.67
N HIS A 16 31.09 -29.04 3.60
CA HIS A 16 30.33 -28.57 2.43
C HIS A 16 30.86 -27.26 1.84
N GLY A 17 32.06 -26.82 2.21
CA GLY A 17 32.63 -25.51 1.87
C GLY A 17 32.50 -25.14 0.39
N PRO A 18 32.95 -25.96 -0.57
CA PRO A 18 32.83 -25.66 -1.99
C PRO A 18 31.37 -25.49 -2.45
N ALA A 19 30.46 -26.35 -1.98
CA ALA A 19 29.04 -26.27 -2.31
C ALA A 19 28.38 -25.01 -1.72
N LEU A 20 28.75 -24.63 -0.49
CA LEU A 20 28.26 -23.41 0.16
C LEU A 20 28.77 -22.15 -0.55
N VAL A 21 30.05 -22.12 -0.93
CA VAL A 21 30.63 -21.00 -1.69
C VAL A 21 29.95 -20.86 -3.04
N VAL A 22 29.80 -21.95 -3.80
CA VAL A 22 29.11 -21.94 -5.10
C VAL A 22 27.65 -21.50 -4.92
N GLY A 23 26.93 -22.04 -3.95
CA GLY A 23 25.54 -21.67 -3.67
C GLY A 23 25.38 -20.18 -3.33
N LEU A 24 26.25 -19.64 -2.47
CA LEU A 24 26.24 -18.22 -2.09
C LEU A 24 26.64 -17.30 -3.25
N CYS A 25 27.60 -17.72 -4.08
CA CYS A 25 27.99 -16.97 -5.28
C CYS A 25 26.86 -16.94 -6.32
N VAL A 26 26.18 -18.06 -6.57
CA VAL A 26 25.03 -18.13 -7.47
C VAL A 26 23.89 -17.26 -6.94
N LEU A 27 23.55 -17.37 -5.65
CA LEU A 27 22.51 -16.56 -5.04
C LEU A 27 22.85 -15.06 -5.10
N GLY A 28 24.11 -14.71 -4.83
CA GLY A 28 24.62 -13.35 -4.96
C GLY A 28 24.47 -12.81 -6.38
N ALA A 29 24.92 -13.57 -7.39
CA ALA A 29 24.84 -13.19 -8.80
C ALA A 29 23.39 -13.02 -9.29
N VAL A 30 22.49 -13.95 -8.95
CA VAL A 30 21.06 -13.86 -9.29
C VAL A 30 20.41 -12.62 -8.66
N SER A 31 20.72 -12.35 -7.40
CA SER A 31 20.16 -11.22 -6.65
C SER A 31 20.66 -9.88 -7.19
N LEU A 32 21.94 -9.76 -7.49
CA LEU A 32 22.52 -8.56 -8.12
C LEU A 32 22.02 -8.37 -9.56
N GLY A 33 21.89 -9.46 -10.34
CA GLY A 33 21.30 -9.41 -11.67
C GLY A 33 19.85 -8.90 -11.64
N SER A 34 19.06 -9.35 -10.66
CA SER A 34 17.68 -8.87 -10.44
C SER A 34 17.64 -7.39 -10.07
N ALA A 35 18.56 -6.93 -9.22
CA ALA A 35 18.70 -5.52 -8.87
C ALA A 35 19.09 -4.66 -10.07
N ALA A 36 20.04 -5.13 -10.90
CA ALA A 36 20.44 -4.45 -12.13
C ALA A 36 19.29 -4.38 -13.14
N TRP A 37 18.51 -5.45 -13.26
CA TRP A 37 17.33 -5.48 -14.12
C TRP A 37 16.24 -4.49 -13.64
N LEU A 38 15.97 -4.42 -12.34
CA LEU A 38 15.05 -3.43 -11.74
C LEU A 38 15.56 -1.99 -11.88
N TYR A 39 16.88 -1.79 -11.93
CA TYR A 39 17.48 -0.48 -12.14
C TYR A 39 17.32 -0.02 -13.59
N THR A 40 17.52 -0.91 -14.57
CA THR A 40 17.36 -0.61 -16.00
C THR A 40 15.90 -0.63 -16.47
N ASN A 41 15.05 -1.37 -15.77
CA ASN A 41 13.61 -1.47 -16.00
C ASN A 41 12.87 -1.04 -14.72
N PRO A 42 12.88 0.27 -14.41
CA PRO A 42 12.23 0.74 -13.19
C PRO A 42 10.73 0.48 -13.25
N PRO A 43 10.10 0.07 -12.13
CA PRO A 43 8.67 -0.16 -12.10
C PRO A 43 7.91 1.14 -12.38
N THR A 44 6.83 1.01 -13.13
CA THR A 44 5.93 2.10 -13.46
C THR A 44 4.58 1.91 -12.80
N THR A 45 3.85 3.00 -12.64
CA THR A 45 2.47 3.00 -12.15
C THR A 45 1.63 3.91 -13.04
N GLU A 46 0.35 3.57 -13.19
CA GLU A 46 -0.60 4.39 -13.92
C GLU A 46 -1.10 5.51 -13.04
N VAL A 47 -1.03 6.74 -13.56
CA VAL A 47 -1.61 7.92 -12.93
C VAL A 47 -2.62 8.51 -13.91
N THR A 48 -3.84 8.74 -13.43
CA THR A 48 -4.90 9.42 -14.18
C THR A 48 -4.84 10.91 -13.86
N ASP A 49 -4.53 11.72 -14.86
CA ASP A 49 -4.58 13.18 -14.77
C ASP A 49 -5.84 13.70 -15.46
N ALA A 50 -6.47 14.74 -14.90
CA ALA A 50 -7.59 15.44 -15.52
C ALA A 50 -7.06 16.58 -16.41
N THR A 51 -7.23 16.44 -17.72
CA THR A 51 -6.83 17.46 -18.70
C THR A 51 -8.06 18.16 -19.28
N GLU A 52 -7.85 19.32 -19.91
CA GLU A 52 -8.91 20.00 -20.68
C GLU A 52 -10.14 20.32 -19.83
N GLN A 53 -9.89 20.91 -18.67
CA GLN A 53 -10.93 21.23 -17.69
C GLN A 53 -11.73 22.43 -18.17
N VAL A 54 -13.06 22.30 -18.16
CA VAL A 54 -14.00 23.41 -18.33
C VAL A 54 -14.84 23.50 -17.07
N SER A 55 -14.93 24.70 -16.51
CA SER A 55 -15.79 25.01 -15.37
C SER A 55 -16.83 26.04 -15.81
N VAL A 56 -18.09 25.73 -15.52
CA VAL A 56 -19.25 26.60 -15.77
C VAL A 56 -19.91 26.88 -14.43
N ARG A 57 -20.04 28.15 -14.09
CA ARG A 57 -20.72 28.61 -12.88
C ARG A 57 -21.81 29.60 -13.26
N SER A 58 -23.04 29.37 -12.83
CA SER A 58 -24.15 30.29 -13.06
C SER A 58 -24.75 30.71 -11.74
N ASP A 59 -24.82 32.02 -11.50
CA ASP A 59 -25.40 32.59 -10.28
C ASP A 59 -26.63 33.43 -10.65
N LEU A 60 -27.71 33.25 -9.88
CA LEU A 60 -28.92 34.05 -9.97
C LEU A 60 -28.81 35.26 -9.05
N HIS A 61 -28.94 36.45 -9.63
CA HIS A 61 -28.94 37.73 -8.91
C HIS A 61 -30.26 38.45 -9.06
N THR A 62 -30.60 39.25 -8.04
CA THR A 62 -31.78 40.11 -8.06
C THR A 62 -31.41 41.55 -7.79
N SER A 63 -32.12 42.46 -8.42
CA SER A 63 -31.99 43.89 -8.15
C SER A 63 -33.33 44.58 -8.36
N ALA A 64 -33.52 45.71 -7.69
CA ALA A 64 -34.68 46.56 -7.91
C ALA A 64 -34.32 48.02 -7.65
N VAL A 65 -34.96 48.91 -8.39
CA VAL A 65 -34.81 50.36 -8.19
C VAL A 65 -35.96 50.85 -7.33
N VAL A 66 -35.65 51.57 -6.26
CA VAL A 66 -36.63 52.18 -5.37
C VAL A 66 -37.31 53.33 -6.11
N THR A 67 -38.61 53.19 -6.39
CA THR A 67 -39.41 54.18 -7.14
C THR A 67 -40.16 55.16 -6.25
N GLU A 68 -40.32 54.84 -4.96
CA GLU A 68 -40.99 55.70 -3.99
C GLU A 68 -40.11 55.88 -2.76
N ASN A 69 -39.90 57.13 -2.34
CA ASN A 69 -39.10 57.45 -1.18
C ASN A 69 -39.73 56.86 0.09
N ASN A 70 -38.92 56.18 0.91
CA ASN A 70 -39.36 55.63 2.19
C ASN A 70 -38.27 55.82 3.25
N THR A 71 -38.59 55.49 4.50
CA THR A 71 -37.67 55.67 5.63
C THR A 71 -36.46 54.74 5.59
N LEU A 72 -36.51 53.63 4.85
CA LEU A 72 -35.44 52.63 4.76
C LEU A 72 -34.46 52.93 3.61
N TYR A 73 -35.01 53.32 2.45
CA TYR A 73 -34.24 53.52 1.23
C TYR A 73 -34.70 54.80 0.50
N PRO A 74 -33.75 55.68 0.12
CA PRO A 74 -34.04 56.81 -0.74
C PRO A 74 -34.55 56.38 -2.11
N GLU A 75 -35.41 57.19 -2.71
CA GLU A 75 -35.81 57.04 -4.12
C GLU A 75 -34.59 57.04 -5.05
N GLY A 76 -34.63 56.21 -6.09
CA GLY A 76 -33.53 55.99 -7.04
C GLY A 76 -32.45 55.03 -6.56
N THR A 77 -32.48 54.60 -5.29
CA THR A 77 -31.53 53.60 -4.77
C THR A 77 -31.75 52.26 -5.49
N THR A 78 -30.67 51.66 -6.00
CA THR A 78 -30.70 50.28 -6.50
C THR A 78 -30.35 49.32 -5.38
N VAL A 79 -31.35 48.59 -4.89
CA VAL A 79 -31.15 47.50 -3.93
C VAL A 79 -30.84 46.21 -4.69
N ARG A 80 -29.90 45.42 -4.19
CA ARG A 80 -29.40 44.19 -4.84
C ARG A 80 -29.32 43.04 -3.86
N ASP A 81 -29.64 41.84 -4.34
CA ASP A 81 -29.57 40.57 -3.62
C ASP A 81 -30.11 40.66 -2.19
N GLN A 82 -31.18 41.42 -1.98
CA GLN A 82 -31.82 41.59 -0.68
C GLN A 82 -32.63 40.34 -0.34
N PRO A 83 -32.67 39.93 0.95
CA PRO A 83 -33.51 38.82 1.37
C PRO A 83 -35.00 39.12 1.22
N VAL A 84 -35.39 40.40 1.26
CA VAL A 84 -36.77 40.86 1.11
C VAL A 84 -36.78 42.20 0.37
N TYR A 85 -37.76 42.37 -0.51
CA TYR A 85 -38.07 43.61 -1.22
C TYR A 85 -39.50 44.04 -0.91
N PHE A 86 -39.76 45.35 -0.87
CA PHE A 86 -41.09 45.90 -0.59
C PHE A 86 -41.81 46.27 -1.88
N VAL A 87 -43.00 45.69 -2.14
CA VAL A 87 -43.76 45.89 -3.40
C VAL A 87 -44.14 47.36 -3.62
N SER A 88 -44.34 48.13 -2.56
CA SER A 88 -44.64 49.56 -2.65
C SER A 88 -43.42 50.35 -3.15
N ALA A 89 -42.24 50.09 -2.59
CA ALA A 89 -41.01 50.81 -2.89
C ALA A 89 -40.33 50.32 -4.17
N THR A 90 -40.39 49.02 -4.46
CA THR A 90 -39.74 48.36 -5.59
C THR A 90 -40.75 47.49 -6.33
N PRO A 91 -41.70 48.10 -7.08
CA PRO A 91 -42.77 47.35 -7.75
C PRO A 91 -42.27 46.45 -8.87
N THR A 92 -41.08 46.75 -9.40
CA THR A 92 -40.45 46.04 -10.50
C THR A 92 -39.12 45.46 -10.04
N ALA A 93 -38.93 44.16 -10.24
CA ALA A 93 -37.69 43.44 -9.94
C ALA A 93 -36.96 43.09 -11.24
N THR A 94 -35.65 43.24 -11.26
CA THR A 94 -34.78 42.73 -12.31
C THR A 94 -34.07 41.49 -11.79
N VAL A 95 -34.29 40.38 -12.47
CA VAL A 95 -33.60 39.10 -12.24
C VAL A 95 -32.52 38.96 -13.31
N SER A 96 -31.30 38.62 -12.90
CA SER A 96 -30.18 38.46 -13.82
C SER A 96 -29.47 37.14 -13.57
N VAL A 97 -29.24 36.37 -14.62
CA VAL A 97 -28.42 35.15 -14.56
C VAL A 97 -27.04 35.49 -15.09
N ARG A 98 -26.02 35.30 -14.26
CA ARG A 98 -24.62 35.52 -14.67
C ARG A 98 -23.92 34.18 -14.75
N THR A 99 -23.49 33.79 -15.95
CA THR A 99 -22.75 32.54 -16.18
C THR A 99 -21.31 32.84 -16.51
N ALA A 100 -20.38 32.35 -15.70
CA ALA A 100 -18.96 32.35 -15.94
C ALA A 100 -18.52 31.01 -16.52
N VAL A 101 -17.75 31.02 -17.61
CA VAL A 101 -17.17 29.84 -18.25
C VAL A 101 -15.66 29.99 -18.26
N SER A 102 -14.92 28.98 -17.78
CA SER A 102 -13.46 29.00 -17.75
C SER A 102 -12.86 27.66 -18.14
N PRO A 103 -11.95 27.60 -19.13
CA PRO A 103 -11.56 28.70 -20.03
C PRO A 103 -12.71 29.03 -21.01
N SER A 104 -12.84 30.31 -21.38
CA SER A 104 -13.78 30.74 -22.42
C SER A 104 -13.06 31.11 -23.72
N ASP A 105 -13.52 30.57 -24.84
CA ASP A 105 -13.14 31.00 -26.19
C ASP A 105 -14.31 31.76 -26.84
N PRO A 106 -14.19 33.07 -27.13
CA PRO A 106 -15.27 33.85 -27.76
C PRO A 106 -15.76 33.31 -29.11
N GLY A 107 -14.93 32.56 -29.84
CA GLY A 107 -15.27 31.98 -31.14
C GLY A 107 -16.00 30.63 -31.06
N ALA A 108 -15.75 29.87 -29.99
CA ALA A 108 -16.25 28.51 -29.81
C ALA A 108 -17.24 28.34 -28.65
N THR A 109 -17.38 29.35 -27.77
CA THR A 109 -18.24 29.27 -26.58
C THR A 109 -19.57 29.97 -26.80
N ARG A 110 -20.67 29.24 -26.59
CA ARG A 110 -22.03 29.76 -26.57
C ARG A 110 -22.68 29.40 -25.24
N VAL A 111 -23.45 30.32 -24.69
CA VAL A 111 -24.25 30.09 -23.49
C VAL A 111 -25.69 30.48 -23.80
N ASN A 112 -26.62 29.54 -23.64
CA ASN A 112 -28.05 29.79 -23.75
C ASN A 112 -28.61 29.93 -22.33
N GLN A 113 -29.17 31.08 -21.99
CA GLN A 113 -29.73 31.34 -20.67
C GLN A 113 -31.23 31.59 -20.80
N SER A 114 -32.03 30.84 -20.05
CA SER A 114 -33.48 31.03 -20.00
C SER A 114 -33.94 31.26 -18.56
N LEU A 115 -34.81 32.25 -18.39
CA LEU A 115 -35.49 32.56 -17.15
C LEU A 115 -36.99 32.39 -17.36
N ALA A 116 -37.63 31.59 -16.52
CA ALA A 116 -39.08 31.41 -16.58
C ALA A 116 -39.70 31.50 -15.18
N LEU A 117 -40.84 32.18 -15.09
CA LEU A 117 -41.70 32.16 -13.91
C LEU A 117 -42.67 30.98 -14.04
N VAL A 118 -42.76 30.17 -13.01
CA VAL A 118 -43.59 28.97 -12.96
C VAL A 118 -44.56 29.12 -11.82
N VAL A 119 -45.85 29.00 -12.11
CA VAL A 119 -46.92 29.00 -11.11
C VAL A 119 -47.57 27.63 -11.17
N ARG A 120 -47.62 26.92 -10.05
CA ARG A 120 -48.15 25.54 -10.02
C ARG A 120 -49.09 25.30 -8.86
N GLY A 121 -50.14 24.54 -9.11
CA GLY A 121 -51.08 24.03 -8.13
C GLY A 121 -50.61 22.68 -7.61
N VAL A 122 -50.49 22.55 -6.29
CA VAL A 122 -49.97 21.36 -5.61
C VAL A 122 -50.99 20.86 -4.60
N ARG A 123 -51.20 19.55 -4.55
CA ARG A 123 -52.02 18.86 -3.55
C ARG A 123 -51.27 17.64 -3.05
N ASP A 124 -51.08 17.53 -1.73
CA ASP A 124 -50.39 16.39 -1.12
C ASP A 124 -49.00 16.11 -1.75
N GLY A 125 -48.30 17.18 -2.15
CA GLY A 125 -47.00 17.12 -2.83
C GLY A 125 -47.05 16.81 -4.34
N GLN A 126 -48.23 16.56 -4.91
CA GLN A 126 -48.41 16.31 -6.35
C GLN A 126 -48.86 17.55 -7.09
N VAL A 127 -48.19 17.86 -8.20
CA VAL A 127 -48.56 18.95 -9.11
C VAL A 127 -49.76 18.52 -9.95
N PHE A 128 -50.87 19.26 -9.88
CA PHE A 128 -52.07 18.99 -10.68
C PHE A 128 -52.32 20.04 -11.78
N TRP A 129 -51.62 21.18 -11.72
CA TRP A 129 -51.67 22.25 -12.72
C TRP A 129 -50.36 23.03 -12.68
N GLU A 130 -49.85 23.44 -13.85
CA GLU A 130 -48.65 24.26 -13.98
C GLU A 130 -48.80 25.22 -15.16
N GLU A 131 -48.43 26.48 -14.95
CA GLU A 131 -48.27 27.49 -15.99
C GLU A 131 -46.83 28.01 -15.96
N THR A 132 -46.15 27.95 -17.10
CA THR A 132 -44.79 28.48 -17.26
C THR A 132 -44.81 29.67 -18.20
N ARG A 133 -44.26 30.79 -17.73
CA ARG A 133 -44.07 32.02 -18.50
C ARG A 133 -42.59 32.33 -18.63
N VAL A 134 -42.07 32.29 -19.85
CA VAL A 134 -40.71 32.73 -20.16
C VAL A 134 -40.60 34.24 -19.95
N LEU A 135 -39.60 34.65 -19.16
CA LEU A 135 -39.31 36.04 -18.84
C LEU A 135 -38.21 36.60 -19.75
N ALA A 136 -37.16 35.80 -19.99
CA ALA A 136 -36.09 36.09 -20.93
C ALA A 136 -35.49 34.78 -21.45
N SER A 137 -34.96 34.80 -22.67
CA SER A 137 -34.23 33.68 -23.24
C SER A 137 -33.24 34.24 -24.26
N ASP A 138 -31.95 34.19 -23.94
CA ASP A 138 -30.91 34.72 -24.82
C ASP A 138 -29.81 33.69 -25.06
N GLU A 139 -29.32 33.65 -26.29
CA GLU A 139 -28.05 33.02 -26.62
C GLU A 139 -26.95 34.09 -26.59
N VAL A 140 -26.04 33.98 -25.62
CA VAL A 140 -24.99 34.97 -25.36
C VAL A 140 -23.63 34.32 -25.58
N ARG A 141 -22.76 35.03 -26.31
CA ARG A 141 -21.34 34.69 -26.36
C ARG A 141 -20.65 35.33 -25.15
N PRO A 142 -19.98 34.55 -24.28
CA PRO A 142 -19.33 35.12 -23.11
C PRO A 142 -18.30 36.17 -23.49
N THR A 143 -18.43 37.38 -22.93
CA THR A 143 -17.43 38.44 -23.04
C THR A 143 -16.58 38.41 -21.79
N ASN A 144 -15.25 38.33 -21.94
CA ASN A 144 -14.32 38.11 -20.83
C ASN A 144 -14.70 36.90 -19.95
N GLY A 145 -15.19 35.82 -20.57
CA GLY A 145 -15.62 34.60 -19.89
C GLY A 145 -16.94 34.68 -19.14
N THR A 146 -17.72 35.75 -19.31
CA THR A 146 -19.03 35.88 -18.68
C THR A 146 -20.15 36.18 -19.67
N ALA A 147 -21.27 35.46 -19.54
CA ALA A 147 -22.54 35.69 -20.21
C ALA A 147 -23.56 36.18 -19.18
N THR A 148 -24.47 37.08 -19.58
CA THR A 148 -25.49 37.62 -18.68
C THR A 148 -26.79 37.89 -19.42
N THR A 149 -27.88 37.37 -18.86
CA THR A 149 -29.25 37.60 -19.30
C THR A 149 -30.05 38.23 -18.18
N ASN A 150 -30.84 39.25 -18.52
CA ASN A 150 -31.63 40.01 -17.57
C ASN A 150 -33.11 39.94 -17.94
N ALA A 151 -33.97 39.79 -16.94
CA ALA A 151 -35.42 39.86 -17.09
C ALA A 151 -36.02 40.83 -16.07
N THR A 152 -36.94 41.66 -16.51
CA THR A 152 -37.63 42.63 -15.66
C THR A 152 -39.07 42.17 -15.42
N VAL A 153 -39.45 42.05 -14.15
CA VAL A 153 -40.73 41.48 -13.71
C VAL A 153 -41.50 42.50 -12.87
N ASP A 154 -42.74 42.77 -13.28
CA ASP A 154 -43.70 43.56 -12.49
C ASP A 154 -44.31 42.66 -11.41
N MET A 155 -43.88 42.84 -10.16
CA MET A 155 -44.29 41.98 -9.04
C MET A 155 -45.75 42.19 -8.64
N ARG A 156 -46.33 43.37 -8.96
CA ARG A 156 -47.76 43.63 -8.73
C ARG A 156 -48.62 42.81 -9.67
N ARG A 157 -48.21 42.70 -10.94
CA ARG A 157 -48.87 41.81 -11.91
C ARG A 157 -48.75 40.34 -11.53
N VAL A 158 -47.57 39.91 -11.09
CA VAL A 158 -47.36 38.53 -10.61
C VAL A 158 -48.30 38.24 -9.43
N TYR A 159 -48.36 39.14 -8.43
CA TYR A 159 -49.24 38.96 -7.28
C TYR A 159 -50.72 38.87 -7.69
N GLY A 160 -51.15 39.74 -8.60
CA GLY A 160 -52.51 39.71 -9.15
C GLY A 160 -52.84 38.37 -9.83
N ASN A 161 -51.91 37.84 -10.64
CA ASN A 161 -52.09 36.55 -11.30
C ASN A 161 -52.15 35.39 -10.29
N VAL A 162 -51.19 35.34 -9.36
CA VAL A 162 -51.12 34.29 -8.33
C VAL A 162 -52.39 34.30 -7.46
N ARG A 163 -52.92 35.49 -7.12
CA ARG A 163 -54.17 35.61 -6.39
C ARG A 163 -55.37 35.08 -7.17
N ALA A 164 -55.44 35.35 -8.48
CA ALA A 164 -56.50 34.81 -9.34
C ALA A 164 -56.43 33.28 -9.38
N VAL A 165 -55.25 32.70 -9.65
CA VAL A 165 -55.03 31.25 -9.65
C VAL A 165 -55.35 30.64 -8.28
N THR A 166 -54.95 31.30 -7.18
CA THR A 166 -55.26 30.81 -5.82
C THR A 166 -56.76 30.79 -5.56
N ASN A 167 -57.51 31.77 -6.04
CA ASN A 167 -58.97 31.79 -5.92
C ASN A 167 -59.61 30.65 -6.73
N ASP A 168 -59.10 30.37 -7.93
CA ASP A 168 -59.60 29.29 -8.80
C ASP A 168 -59.29 27.90 -8.23
N VAL A 169 -58.11 27.72 -7.64
CA VAL A 169 -57.71 26.48 -6.95
C VAL A 169 -58.54 26.26 -5.68
N GLY A 170 -58.86 27.31 -4.95
CA GLY A 170 -59.69 27.24 -3.73
C GLY A 170 -59.13 26.24 -2.71
N THR A 171 -59.97 25.31 -2.25
CA THR A 171 -59.57 24.28 -1.26
C THR A 171 -58.97 23.02 -1.90
N ALA A 172 -58.78 22.98 -3.22
CA ALA A 172 -58.27 21.79 -3.89
C ALA A 172 -56.77 21.55 -3.65
N GLY A 173 -56.02 22.59 -3.26
CA GLY A 173 -54.58 22.53 -3.00
C GLY A 173 -53.99 23.88 -2.65
N SER A 174 -52.67 24.02 -2.76
CA SER A 174 -51.91 25.25 -2.60
C SER A 174 -51.28 25.69 -3.92
N VAL A 175 -51.02 27.00 -4.07
CA VAL A 175 -50.30 27.54 -5.23
C VAL A 175 -48.86 27.85 -4.82
N GLU A 176 -47.91 27.36 -5.60
CA GLU A 176 -46.49 27.67 -5.47
C GLU A 176 -46.03 28.53 -6.65
N VAL A 177 -45.13 29.46 -6.36
CA VAL A 177 -44.49 30.32 -7.36
C VAL A 177 -43.00 30.06 -7.32
N LEU A 178 -42.45 29.77 -8.49
CA LEU A 178 -41.07 29.36 -8.66
C LEU A 178 -40.44 30.13 -9.80
N LEU A 179 -39.15 30.39 -9.68
CA LEU A 179 -38.33 30.95 -10.74
C LEU A 179 -37.39 29.85 -11.23
N ARG A 180 -37.53 29.48 -12.50
CA ARG A 180 -36.73 28.46 -13.17
C ARG A 180 -35.63 29.15 -13.96
N MET A 181 -34.39 28.83 -13.63
CA MET A 181 -33.18 29.22 -14.34
C MET A 181 -32.69 28.00 -15.12
N GLU A 182 -32.52 28.13 -16.43
CA GLU A 182 -31.93 27.10 -17.28
C GLU A 182 -30.72 27.69 -17.99
N VAL A 183 -29.60 26.97 -17.93
CA VAL A 183 -28.33 27.37 -18.54
C VAL A 183 -27.80 26.21 -19.38
N GLY A 184 -27.86 26.39 -20.69
CA GLY A 184 -27.12 25.59 -21.64
C GLY A 184 -25.75 26.21 -21.94
N TYR A 185 -24.72 25.39 -22.04
CA TYR A 185 -23.42 25.83 -22.54
C TYR A 185 -22.94 24.90 -23.64
N GLU A 186 -22.20 25.48 -24.58
CA GLU A 186 -21.49 24.78 -25.63
C GLU A 186 -20.09 25.39 -25.71
N THR A 187 -19.08 24.53 -25.63
CA THR A 187 -17.67 24.88 -25.82
C THR A 187 -17.11 24.08 -26.99
N ALA A 188 -15.83 24.26 -27.30
CA ALA A 188 -15.18 23.48 -28.35
C ALA A 188 -15.23 21.95 -28.14
N ARG A 189 -15.42 21.47 -26.90
CA ARG A 189 -15.32 20.05 -26.54
C ARG A 189 -16.47 19.51 -25.71
N TYR A 190 -17.09 20.34 -24.89
CA TYR A 190 -18.18 19.96 -23.99
C TYR A 190 -19.41 20.81 -24.24
N SER A 191 -20.57 20.19 -24.06
CA SER A 191 -21.84 20.88 -23.97
C SER A 191 -22.67 20.24 -22.87
N GLY A 192 -23.53 21.04 -22.27
CA GLY A 192 -24.39 20.63 -21.17
C GLY A 192 -25.56 21.57 -21.03
N THR A 193 -26.57 21.13 -20.30
CA THR A 193 -27.72 21.98 -19.93
C THR A 193 -28.11 21.64 -18.51
N GLU A 194 -28.08 22.66 -17.66
CA GLU A 194 -28.42 22.55 -16.26
C GLU A 194 -29.59 23.48 -15.95
N SER A 195 -30.44 23.05 -15.02
CA SER A 195 -31.58 23.86 -14.59
C SER A 195 -31.73 23.83 -13.08
N GLU A 196 -32.10 24.96 -12.51
CA GLU A 196 -32.36 25.13 -11.09
C GLU A 196 -33.67 25.90 -10.92
N THR A 197 -34.42 25.56 -9.88
CA THR A 197 -35.70 26.20 -9.57
C THR A 197 -35.68 26.70 -8.14
N VAL A 198 -35.96 27.99 -7.96
CA VAL A 198 -35.99 28.63 -6.62
C VAL A 198 -37.39 29.16 -6.29
N PRO A 199 -37.82 29.08 -5.02
CA PRO A 199 -39.11 29.62 -4.61
C PRO A 199 -39.13 31.14 -4.67
N VAL A 200 -40.29 31.66 -5.07
CA VAL A 200 -40.62 33.08 -5.04
C VAL A 200 -41.72 33.26 -4.00
N GLN A 201 -41.40 33.90 -2.88
CA GLN A 201 -42.40 34.25 -1.88
C GLN A 201 -42.93 35.64 -2.21
N LEU A 202 -44.25 35.78 -2.22
CA LEU A 202 -44.90 37.01 -2.65
C LEU A 202 -46.16 37.25 -1.84
N THR A 203 -46.28 38.47 -1.34
CA THR A 203 -47.49 39.01 -0.72
C THR A 203 -47.82 40.34 -1.38
N GLU A 204 -48.93 40.96 -0.97
CA GLU A 204 -49.26 42.32 -1.40
C GLU A 204 -48.20 43.36 -1.01
N ARG A 205 -47.42 43.10 0.04
CA ARG A 205 -46.51 44.07 0.66
C ARG A 205 -45.04 43.84 0.35
N TRP A 206 -44.65 42.59 0.18
CA TRP A 206 -43.25 42.21 0.02
C TRP A 206 -43.09 40.97 -0.86
N TYR A 207 -41.89 40.82 -1.41
CA TYR A 207 -41.49 39.63 -2.14
C TYR A 207 -40.04 39.25 -1.82
N SER A 208 -39.74 37.96 -1.94
CA SER A 208 -38.39 37.43 -1.91
C SER A 208 -38.20 36.43 -3.05
N ILE A 209 -36.99 36.41 -3.59
CA ILE A 209 -36.55 35.44 -4.57
C ILE A 209 -35.27 34.85 -4.01
N ASP A 210 -35.26 33.55 -3.76
CA ASP A 210 -34.09 32.89 -3.19
C ASP A 210 -32.93 32.88 -4.19
N ARG A 211 -31.71 32.79 -3.66
CA ARG A 211 -30.50 32.68 -4.48
C ARG A 211 -30.38 31.28 -5.05
N ALA A 212 -29.85 31.19 -6.26
CA ALA A 212 -29.59 29.94 -6.98
C ALA A 212 -28.15 29.97 -7.50
N SER A 213 -27.50 28.82 -7.51
CA SER A 213 -26.17 28.68 -8.12
C SER A 213 -25.98 27.28 -8.69
N ILE A 214 -25.65 27.23 -9.98
CA ILE A 214 -25.29 26.01 -10.70
C ILE A 214 -23.77 25.99 -10.87
N GLU A 215 -23.14 24.88 -10.51
CA GLU A 215 -21.71 24.62 -10.74
C GLU A 215 -21.56 23.32 -11.52
N GLN A 216 -20.90 23.39 -12.67
CA GLN A 216 -20.60 22.23 -13.51
C GLN A 216 -19.11 22.25 -13.88
N ALA A 217 -18.49 21.07 -13.87
CA ALA A 217 -17.09 20.91 -14.26
C ALA A 217 -16.92 19.63 -15.10
N ASP A 218 -16.35 19.80 -16.29
CA ASP A 218 -16.03 18.71 -17.21
C ASP A 218 -14.52 18.60 -17.42
N SER A 219 -14.03 17.39 -17.64
CA SER A 219 -12.62 17.13 -17.94
C SER A 219 -12.42 15.81 -18.71
N THR A 220 -11.32 15.73 -19.46
CA THR A 220 -10.91 14.50 -20.14
C THR A 220 -9.88 13.78 -19.27
N PRO A 221 -10.18 12.56 -18.77
CA PRO A 221 -9.20 11.78 -18.04
C PRO A 221 -8.12 11.25 -19.01
N VAL A 222 -6.86 11.49 -18.68
CA VAL A 222 -5.71 10.97 -19.43
C VAL A 222 -4.87 10.11 -18.49
N THR A 223 -4.75 8.83 -18.82
CA THR A 223 -3.88 7.92 -18.09
C THR A 223 -2.48 8.01 -18.66
N ARG A 224 -1.49 8.26 -17.79
CA ARG A 224 -0.07 8.15 -18.14
C ARG A 224 0.68 7.23 -17.20
N THR A 225 1.66 6.55 -17.77
CA THR A 225 2.55 5.67 -17.04
C THR A 225 3.73 6.47 -16.50
N VAL A 226 3.87 6.57 -15.18
CA VAL A 226 4.97 7.28 -14.53
C VAL A 226 5.90 6.32 -13.79
N VAL A 227 7.19 6.66 -13.76
CA VAL A 227 8.20 5.89 -13.03
C VAL A 227 8.01 6.10 -11.53
N VAL A 228 7.98 5.02 -10.75
CA VAL A 228 7.84 5.11 -9.29
C VAL A 228 9.04 5.89 -8.69
N PRO A 229 8.79 6.97 -7.91
CA PRO A 229 9.85 7.81 -7.37
C PRO A 229 10.84 7.03 -6.51
N GLN A 230 12.14 7.39 -6.56
CA GLN A 230 13.21 6.70 -5.81
C GLN A 230 12.94 6.60 -4.30
N ARG A 231 12.26 7.59 -3.71
CA ARG A 231 11.92 7.62 -2.28
C ARG A 231 11.01 6.46 -1.84
N ASN A 232 10.22 5.91 -2.75
CA ASN A 232 9.30 4.80 -2.47
C ASN A 232 9.92 3.44 -2.86
N ARG A 233 11.23 3.37 -3.13
CA ARG A 233 11.91 2.17 -3.64
C ARG A 233 12.60 1.30 -2.58
N LEU A 234 12.30 1.48 -1.30
CA LEU A 234 12.94 0.71 -0.22
C LEU A 234 12.82 -0.82 -0.46
N GLY A 235 11.70 -1.30 -1.00
CA GLY A 235 11.53 -2.72 -1.36
C GLY A 235 12.38 -3.19 -2.56
N TYR A 236 12.74 -2.29 -3.49
CA TYR A 236 13.49 -2.63 -4.70
C TYR A 236 15.01 -2.59 -4.52
N GLN A 237 15.51 -2.07 -3.40
CA GLN A 237 16.92 -2.11 -3.03
C GLN A 237 17.31 -3.43 -2.36
N LEU A 238 16.32 -4.18 -1.86
CA LEU A 238 16.51 -5.42 -1.10
C LEU A 238 17.31 -6.48 -1.87
N PRO A 239 17.08 -6.74 -3.17
CA PRO A 239 17.90 -7.70 -3.93
C PRO A 239 19.37 -7.29 -4.03
N GLY A 240 19.67 -5.99 -4.11
CA GLY A 240 21.04 -5.49 -4.15
C GLY A 240 21.78 -5.75 -2.83
N VAL A 241 21.13 -5.45 -1.70
CA VAL A 241 21.68 -5.68 -0.36
C VAL A 241 21.87 -7.17 -0.09
N LEU A 242 20.86 -8.00 -0.38
CA LEU A 242 20.95 -9.45 -0.21
C LEU A 242 22.06 -10.07 -1.07
N GLY A 243 22.21 -9.60 -2.31
CA GLY A 243 23.28 -10.03 -3.20
C GLY A 243 24.66 -9.71 -2.64
N GLY A 244 24.86 -8.49 -2.15
CA GLY A 244 26.11 -8.08 -1.49
C GLY A 244 26.42 -8.91 -0.24
N VAL A 245 25.43 -9.13 0.63
CA VAL A 245 25.59 -9.96 1.83
C VAL A 245 25.95 -11.41 1.48
N ALA A 246 25.29 -12.00 0.47
CA ALA A 246 25.57 -13.36 0.04
C ALA A 246 27.02 -13.53 -0.46
N LEU A 247 27.54 -12.56 -1.22
CA LEU A 247 28.93 -12.58 -1.68
C LEU A 247 29.93 -12.42 -0.52
N VAL A 248 29.64 -11.54 0.45
CA VAL A 248 30.49 -11.39 1.65
C VAL A 248 30.53 -12.69 2.45
N LEU A 249 29.38 -13.35 2.64
CA LEU A 249 29.30 -14.64 3.32
C LEU A 249 29.99 -15.75 2.52
N GLY A 250 29.86 -15.75 1.19
CA GLY A 250 30.55 -16.69 0.31
C GLY A 250 32.06 -16.54 0.40
N GLY A 251 32.58 -15.30 0.35
CA GLY A 251 33.99 -15.01 0.54
C GLY A 251 34.51 -15.40 1.93
N ALA A 252 33.77 -15.07 2.99
CA ALA A 252 34.12 -15.47 4.36
C ALA A 252 34.13 -17.00 4.53
N THR A 253 33.17 -17.71 3.92
CA THR A 253 33.09 -19.18 3.92
C THR A 253 34.27 -19.79 3.17
N GLY A 254 34.64 -19.21 2.01
CA GLY A 254 35.81 -19.65 1.24
C GLY A 254 37.12 -19.47 2.01
N VAL A 255 37.32 -18.30 2.65
CA VAL A 255 38.49 -18.05 3.51
C VAL A 255 38.53 -19.02 4.69
N LEU A 256 37.40 -19.27 5.35
CA LEU A 256 37.33 -20.21 6.46
C LEU A 256 37.62 -21.64 6.00
N PHE A 257 37.07 -22.07 4.87
CA PHE A 257 37.35 -23.39 4.28
C PHE A 257 38.84 -23.58 4.00
N THR A 258 39.53 -22.57 3.44
CA THR A 258 41.00 -22.65 3.21
C THR A 258 41.84 -22.71 4.49
N ARG A 259 41.25 -22.48 5.66
CA ARG A 259 41.92 -22.56 6.97
C ARG A 259 41.58 -23.82 7.76
N LEU A 260 40.66 -24.64 7.25
CA LEU A 260 40.18 -25.85 7.91
C LEU A 260 40.83 -27.04 7.21
N ASP A 261 41.97 -27.48 7.74
CA ASP A 261 42.82 -28.49 7.09
C ASP A 261 42.33 -29.94 7.31
N ASP A 262 41.54 -30.20 8.36
CA ASP A 262 41.01 -31.55 8.65
C ASP A 262 39.56 -31.51 9.19
N PRO A 263 38.54 -31.81 8.35
CA PRO A 263 37.15 -31.88 8.77
C PRO A 263 36.88 -33.01 9.77
N VAL A 264 37.65 -34.10 9.70
CA VAL A 264 37.45 -35.28 10.55
C VAL A 264 37.98 -35.00 11.95
N ALA A 265 39.12 -34.32 12.08
CA ALA A 265 39.63 -33.86 13.38
C ALA A 265 38.64 -32.91 14.08
N LEU A 266 38.01 -32.00 13.35
CA LEU A 266 37.06 -31.03 13.92
C LEU A 266 35.76 -31.70 14.42
N GLU A 267 35.26 -32.72 13.71
CA GLU A 267 34.11 -33.51 14.15
C GLU A 267 34.46 -34.32 15.40
N ARG A 268 35.66 -34.92 15.45
CA ARG A 268 36.15 -35.65 16.64
C ARG A 268 36.22 -34.73 17.86
N GLU A 269 36.74 -33.52 17.72
CA GLU A 269 36.78 -32.54 18.81
C GLU A 269 35.37 -32.19 19.32
N LEU A 270 34.40 -32.02 18.42
CA LEU A 270 33.01 -31.75 18.79
C LEU A 270 32.33 -32.94 19.48
N GLN A 271 32.61 -34.17 19.06
CA GLN A 271 32.12 -35.37 19.73
C GLN A 271 32.73 -35.51 21.13
N ARG A 272 34.04 -35.26 21.28
CA ARG A 272 34.71 -35.24 22.58
C ARG A 272 34.13 -34.19 23.52
N ASP A 273 33.90 -32.96 23.04
CA ASP A 273 33.25 -31.91 23.84
C ASP A 273 31.85 -32.32 24.30
N ARG A 274 31.08 -32.99 23.44
CA ARG A 274 29.70 -33.41 23.73
C ARG A 274 29.66 -34.37 24.91
N TYR A 275 30.58 -35.32 24.94
CA TYR A 275 30.64 -36.36 25.96
C TYR A 275 31.65 -36.06 27.07
N ALA A 276 32.18 -34.84 27.14
CA ALA A 276 33.24 -34.47 28.08
C ALA A 276 32.86 -34.69 29.55
N GLU A 277 31.57 -34.67 29.88
CA GLU A 277 31.09 -34.95 31.25
C GLU A 277 31.20 -36.44 31.64
N TRP A 278 31.18 -37.35 30.65
CA TRP A 278 31.26 -38.79 30.83
C TRP A 278 32.69 -39.34 30.74
N ILE A 279 33.62 -38.54 30.18
CA ILE A 279 34.99 -38.93 29.90
C ILE A 279 35.94 -38.41 31.00
N SER A 280 36.78 -39.29 31.52
CA SER A 280 37.88 -38.96 32.45
C SER A 280 39.23 -39.28 31.80
N SER A 281 40.26 -38.49 32.08
CA SER A 281 41.63 -38.80 31.63
C SER A 281 42.27 -39.81 32.57
N GLY A 282 42.90 -40.85 32.02
CA GLY A 282 43.62 -41.86 32.80
C GLY A 282 44.51 -42.72 31.91
N GLU A 283 45.48 -43.41 32.50
CA GLU A 283 46.40 -44.30 31.80
C GLU A 283 45.94 -45.74 31.96
N LEU A 284 45.87 -46.49 30.86
CA LEU A 284 45.55 -47.91 30.92
C LEU A 284 46.84 -48.70 31.13
N ASP A 285 46.95 -49.43 32.24
CA ASP A 285 48.06 -50.35 32.41
C ASP A 285 47.84 -51.58 31.49
N SER A 286 48.93 -52.04 30.87
CA SER A 286 48.97 -53.23 30.00
C SER A 286 48.50 -54.53 30.69
N ALA A 287 48.40 -54.54 32.02
CA ALA A 287 47.92 -55.65 32.83
C ALA A 287 46.39 -55.63 33.09
N VAL A 288 45.64 -54.68 32.53
CA VAL A 288 44.20 -54.50 32.81
C VAL A 288 43.35 -55.21 31.76
N GLY A 289 42.62 -56.24 32.19
CA GLY A 289 41.67 -57.02 31.38
C GLY A 289 42.31 -58.19 30.65
N GLU A 290 41.60 -59.30 30.54
CA GLU A 290 42.02 -60.50 29.81
C GLU A 290 41.42 -60.55 28.39
N ARG A 291 40.38 -59.74 28.15
CA ARG A 291 39.64 -59.71 26.87
C ARG A 291 39.41 -58.28 26.40
N PHE A 292 39.65 -58.05 25.12
CA PHE A 292 39.52 -56.74 24.50
C PHE A 292 38.46 -56.77 23.40
N VAL A 293 37.57 -55.79 23.40
CA VAL A 293 36.51 -55.64 22.39
C VAL A 293 36.61 -54.25 21.77
N SER A 294 36.85 -54.20 20.47
CA SER A 294 36.88 -52.95 19.71
C SER A 294 35.46 -52.51 19.35
N LEU A 295 35.11 -51.27 19.67
CA LEU A 295 33.87 -50.60 19.31
C LEU A 295 34.08 -49.63 18.15
N GLN A 296 33.01 -49.31 17.42
CA GLN A 296 33.12 -48.57 16.16
C GLN A 296 33.08 -47.04 16.35
N SER A 297 32.60 -46.55 17.49
CA SER A 297 32.50 -45.12 17.77
C SER A 297 32.67 -44.78 19.25
N LEU A 298 33.00 -43.50 19.51
CA LEU A 298 33.03 -42.95 20.87
C LEU A 298 31.63 -42.97 21.53
N GLU A 299 30.57 -42.86 20.74
CA GLU A 299 29.18 -42.94 21.22
C GLU A 299 28.91 -44.33 21.80
N ASP A 300 29.29 -45.40 21.10
CA ASP A 300 29.12 -46.78 21.59
C ASP A 300 29.87 -47.02 22.91
N VAL A 301 31.06 -46.43 23.07
CA VAL A 301 31.84 -46.52 24.32
C VAL A 301 31.15 -45.76 25.46
N VAL A 302 30.57 -44.60 25.18
CA VAL A 302 29.85 -43.78 26.18
C VAL A 302 28.55 -44.46 26.59
N ASP A 303 27.77 -44.96 25.64
CA ASP A 303 26.51 -45.67 25.91
C ASP A 303 26.76 -46.89 26.80
N LEU A 304 27.81 -47.66 26.49
CA LEU A 304 28.22 -48.79 27.33
C LEU A 304 28.63 -48.34 28.74
N ALA A 305 29.33 -47.21 28.88
CA ALA A 305 29.69 -46.67 30.19
C ALA A 305 28.45 -46.31 31.02
N ILE A 306 27.41 -45.76 30.36
CA ILE A 306 26.15 -45.41 31.00
C ILE A 306 25.43 -46.68 31.47
N ASP A 307 25.28 -47.68 30.60
CA ASP A 307 24.58 -48.93 30.90
C ASP A 307 25.27 -49.72 32.03
N THR A 308 26.61 -49.76 32.01
CA THR A 308 27.42 -50.46 33.02
C THR A 308 27.69 -49.62 34.27
N HIS A 309 27.18 -48.39 34.34
CA HIS A 309 27.42 -47.43 35.43
C HIS A 309 28.93 -47.19 35.70
N ARG A 310 29.72 -47.17 34.62
CA ARG A 310 31.16 -46.89 34.60
C ARG A 310 31.44 -45.51 33.99
N ARG A 311 32.71 -45.10 33.96
CA ARG A 311 33.15 -43.91 33.21
C ARG A 311 34.02 -44.34 32.04
N VAL A 312 34.00 -43.53 30.98
CA VAL A 312 34.95 -43.66 29.88
C VAL A 312 36.29 -43.09 30.31
N ILE A 313 37.36 -43.86 30.12
CA ILE A 313 38.74 -43.46 30.35
C ILE A 313 39.35 -43.11 28.98
N PHE A 314 39.89 -41.90 28.85
CA PHE A 314 40.69 -41.50 27.71
C PHE A 314 42.18 -41.64 28.06
N ASP A 315 42.86 -42.57 27.38
CA ASP A 315 44.30 -42.75 27.45
C ASP A 315 44.98 -41.85 26.42
N ALA A 316 45.71 -40.86 26.91
CA ALA A 316 46.36 -39.85 26.08
C ALA A 316 47.63 -40.37 25.38
N GLU A 317 48.28 -41.40 25.90
CA GLU A 317 49.49 -41.98 25.30
C GLU A 317 49.12 -42.89 24.12
N ARG A 318 48.03 -43.65 24.28
CA ARG A 318 47.52 -44.56 23.24
C ARG A 318 46.43 -43.95 22.36
N GLU A 319 46.02 -42.72 22.66
CA GLU A 319 44.94 -41.98 21.99
C GLU A 319 43.61 -42.75 21.85
N LEU A 320 43.26 -43.58 22.85
CA LEU A 320 42.07 -44.44 22.81
C LEU A 320 41.11 -44.17 23.97
N TYR A 321 39.83 -44.47 23.74
CA TYR A 321 38.76 -44.37 24.74
C TYR A 321 38.36 -45.76 25.19
N ALA A 322 38.29 -46.02 26.48
CA ALA A 322 37.96 -47.33 27.00
C ALA A 322 36.99 -47.30 28.18
N VAL A 323 36.22 -48.38 28.31
CA VAL A 323 35.42 -48.71 29.48
C VAL A 323 35.86 -50.09 29.96
N ILE A 324 36.15 -50.18 31.26
CA ILE A 324 36.56 -51.43 31.91
C ILE A 324 35.34 -51.97 32.66
N ASP A 325 34.90 -53.17 32.30
CA ASP A 325 33.88 -53.89 33.03
C ASP A 325 34.33 -55.32 33.32
N GLY A 326 34.72 -55.57 34.57
CA GLY A 326 35.29 -56.84 34.99
C GLY A 326 36.63 -57.14 34.29
N ASP A 327 36.67 -58.26 33.57
CA ASP A 327 37.84 -58.75 32.82
C ASP A 327 37.84 -58.31 31.34
N ILE A 328 36.84 -57.53 30.91
CA ILE A 328 36.70 -57.06 29.52
C ILE A 328 36.97 -55.55 29.43
N VAL A 329 37.82 -55.18 28.48
CA VAL A 329 38.07 -53.78 28.09
C VAL A 329 37.42 -53.52 26.75
N TYR A 330 36.40 -52.67 26.75
CA TYR A 330 35.76 -52.17 25.54
C TYR A 330 36.43 -50.87 25.15
N TYR A 331 36.96 -50.78 23.94
CA TYR A 331 37.71 -49.60 23.52
C TYR A 331 37.34 -49.13 22.12
N TYR A 332 37.44 -47.82 21.89
CA TYR A 332 37.39 -47.18 20.59
C TYR A 332 38.73 -46.50 20.34
N ASP A 333 39.38 -46.89 19.26
CA ASP A 333 40.60 -46.26 18.75
C ASP A 333 40.26 -45.41 17.51
N PRO A 334 40.23 -44.07 17.63
CA PRO A 334 39.94 -43.17 16.52
C PRO A 334 41.03 -43.17 15.43
N SER A 335 42.24 -43.64 15.75
CA SER A 335 43.40 -43.66 14.85
C SER A 335 43.58 -45.00 14.12
N GLY A 336 42.94 -46.07 14.61
CA GLY A 336 43.06 -47.44 14.10
C GLY A 336 44.46 -48.05 14.24
N ARG A 337 45.33 -47.46 15.07
CA ARG A 337 46.73 -47.85 15.28
C ARG A 337 46.90 -48.94 16.34
N TYR A 338 45.92 -49.14 17.21
CA TYR A 338 45.99 -50.06 18.35
C TYR A 338 45.65 -51.50 17.94
N SER A 339 44.76 -51.71 16.96
CA SER A 339 44.37 -53.06 16.51
C SER A 339 45.47 -53.84 15.78
N SER A 340 46.57 -53.20 15.37
CA SER A 340 47.68 -53.86 14.66
C SER A 340 48.76 -54.43 15.60
N VAL A 341 48.73 -54.14 16.90
CA VAL A 341 49.78 -54.52 17.86
C VAL A 341 49.48 -55.85 18.57
N SER A 342 48.21 -56.26 18.64
CA SER A 342 47.81 -57.50 19.35
C SER A 342 48.08 -58.79 18.56
N ASP A 343 48.41 -58.72 17.27
CA ASP A 343 48.60 -59.92 16.43
C ASP A 343 50.07 -60.42 16.41
N SER A 344 51.03 -59.61 16.90
CA SER A 344 52.46 -59.94 16.82
C SER A 344 53.03 -60.71 18.01
N ASP A 345 52.27 -60.93 19.08
CA ASP A 345 52.78 -61.54 20.33
C ASP A 345 52.36 -63.02 20.52
N THR A 346 51.79 -63.63 19.48
CA THR A 346 51.25 -65.02 19.54
C THR A 346 52.08 -66.08 18.80
N ASP A 347 53.28 -65.77 18.29
CA ASP A 347 54.08 -66.70 17.47
C ASP A 347 55.24 -67.41 18.20
N ASP A 348 55.45 -67.16 19.50
CA ASP A 348 56.66 -67.65 20.21
C ASP A 348 56.45 -68.85 21.15
N ARG A 349 55.37 -69.62 20.99
CA ARG A 349 55.16 -70.85 21.78
C ARG A 349 54.58 -72.01 20.98
N TYR A 350 55.29 -72.53 19.98
CA TYR A 350 55.30 -73.98 19.65
C TYR A 350 56.53 -74.32 18.79
N GLY A 351 57.69 -74.43 19.44
CA GLY A 351 58.89 -75.04 18.85
C GLY A 351 59.02 -76.51 19.22
N GLY A 352 59.02 -77.40 18.22
CA GLY A 352 59.89 -78.59 18.20
C GLY A 352 59.23 -79.97 18.35
N PHE A 353 58.99 -80.65 17.22
CA PHE A 353 59.31 -82.07 17.07
C PHE A 353 60.05 -82.27 15.74
N VAL A 354 61.33 -82.64 15.84
CA VAL A 354 62.22 -83.06 14.76
C VAL A 354 62.24 -84.59 14.74
N PHE A 355 62.16 -85.20 13.55
CA PHE A 355 62.55 -86.59 13.32
C PHE A 355 63.96 -86.63 12.70
N ASP A 356 64.72 -87.60 13.19
CA ASP A 356 66.15 -87.88 13.04
C ASP A 356 66.56 -88.43 11.66
N GLN A 357 67.80 -88.11 11.26
CA GLN A 357 68.83 -89.07 10.82
C GLN A 357 70.23 -88.55 11.15
#